data_AF-W7LJY7-F1
#
_entry.id   AF-W7LJY7-F1
#
_cell.length_a   1.000
_cell.length_b   1.000
_cell.length_c   1.000
_cell.angle_alpha   90.00
_cell.angle_beta   90.00
_cell.angle_gamma   90.00
#
_symmetry.space_group_name_H-M   'P 1'
#
loop_
_entity.id
_entity.type
_entity.pdbx_description
1 polymer ?
#
loop_
_entity_poly.entity_id
_entity_poly.type
_entity_poly.pdbx_seq_one_letter_code
_entity_poly.pdbx_strand_id
1 'polypeptide(L)'
;MFKGIDHLYRLNVPGDLLESRFDDWQDWTVQDIKDATEIYLGTAGVENDIDLIAKEAVRIRRARAQTERWEAFAINMHYTCSLCIRQTPVTFEDRPGLRAHLGESHADRDMSDQEVENFFNGCRKYRGRSG
;
A
#
# COMPACT_ATOMS: atom_id res chain seq x y z
N MET A 1 -9.75 -19.20 1.55
CA MET A 1 -10.98 -18.52 1.08
C MET A 1 -10.82 -17.03 1.35
N PHE A 2 -10.46 -16.24 0.34
CA PHE A 2 -10.37 -14.78 0.50
C PHE A 2 -11.81 -14.24 0.54
N LYS A 3 -12.26 -13.74 1.69
CA LYS A 3 -13.48 -12.94 1.80
C LYS A 3 -13.24 -11.63 1.05
N GLY A 4 -13.51 -11.64 -0.25
CA GLY A 4 -13.42 -10.47 -1.11
C GLY A 4 -14.63 -9.60 -0.89
N ILE A 5 -14.42 -8.44 -0.26
CA ILE A 5 -15.25 -7.23 -0.29
C ILE A 5 -16.77 -7.52 -0.33
N ASP A 6 -17.34 -7.90 0.82
CA ASP A 6 -18.80 -8.00 1.00
C ASP A 6 -19.51 -6.62 1.04
N HIS A 7 -18.76 -5.53 0.83
CA HIS A 7 -19.26 -4.15 0.89
C HIS A 7 -18.92 -3.41 -0.41
N LEU A 8 -19.84 -3.47 -1.38
CA LEU A 8 -19.86 -2.57 -2.51
C LEU A 8 -20.27 -1.18 -2.01
N TYR A 9 -19.29 -0.36 -1.61
CA TYR A 9 -19.55 1.05 -1.35
C TYR A 9 -19.81 1.75 -2.69
N ARG A 10 -21.02 2.26 -2.86
CA ARG A 10 -21.39 3.07 -4.03
C ARG A 10 -21.68 4.49 -3.56
N LEU A 11 -20.71 5.36 -3.76
CA LEU A 11 -20.83 6.79 -3.49
C LEU A 11 -21.45 7.46 -4.72
N ASN A 12 -22.69 7.93 -4.61
CA ASN A 12 -23.34 8.73 -5.63
C ASN A 12 -23.93 9.97 -4.98
N VAL A 13 -23.61 11.14 -5.53
CA VAL A 13 -24.32 12.38 -5.23
C VAL A 13 -25.81 12.17 -5.60
N PRO A 14 -26.76 12.31 -4.67
CA PRO A 14 -28.18 12.20 -4.97
C PRO A 14 -28.62 13.37 -5.86
N GLY A 15 -29.35 13.09 -6.94
CA GLY A 15 -29.91 14.11 -7.85
C GLY A 15 -29.61 13.83 -9.31
N ASP A 16 -30.30 14.53 -10.20
CA ASP A 16 -30.09 14.46 -11.65
C ASP A 16 -28.96 15.40 -12.08
N LEU A 17 -27.71 15.00 -11.81
CA LEU A 17 -26.54 15.52 -12.55
C LEU A 17 -26.62 15.19 -14.07
N LEU A 18 -27.67 14.49 -14.50
CA LEU A 18 -28.00 14.21 -15.89
C LEU A 18 -28.68 15.38 -16.61
N GLU A 19 -29.23 16.38 -15.90
CA GLU A 19 -29.80 17.58 -16.53
C GLU A 19 -28.73 18.56 -17.01
N SER A 20 -27.53 18.54 -16.40
CA SER A 20 -26.39 19.27 -16.93
C SER A 20 -25.94 18.63 -18.26
N ARG A 21 -26.08 19.38 -19.36
CA ARG A 21 -25.55 18.97 -20.67
C ARG A 21 -24.04 18.84 -20.56
N PHE A 22 -23.55 17.61 -20.49
CA PHE A 22 -22.10 17.31 -20.50
C PHE A 22 -21.39 17.83 -21.75
N ASP A 23 -22.13 18.24 -22.78
CA ASP A 23 -21.62 18.75 -24.04
C ASP A 23 -21.17 20.22 -23.95
N ASP A 24 -21.62 20.97 -22.93
CA ASP A 24 -21.28 22.38 -22.70
C ASP A 24 -20.57 22.53 -21.33
N TRP A 25 -19.27 22.21 -21.30
CA TRP A 25 -18.40 22.33 -20.12
C TRP A 25 -18.07 23.80 -19.83
N GLN A 26 -19.04 24.53 -19.31
CA GLN A 26 -18.87 25.93 -18.90
C GLN A 26 -18.35 26.02 -17.46
N ASP A 27 -17.72 27.14 -17.10
CA ASP A 27 -17.17 27.36 -15.77
C ASP A 27 -18.21 27.19 -14.65
N TRP A 28 -19.47 27.58 -14.92
CA TRP A 28 -20.57 27.40 -13.97
C TRP A 28 -20.96 25.93 -13.78
N THR A 29 -20.90 25.09 -14.82
CA THR A 29 -21.17 23.64 -14.72
C THR A 29 -20.15 22.95 -13.84
N VAL A 30 -18.87 23.34 -13.94
CA VAL A 30 -17.82 22.82 -13.06
C VAL A 30 -18.05 23.25 -11.61
N GLN A 31 -18.52 24.48 -11.41
CA GLN A 31 -18.84 24.96 -10.07
C GLN A 31 -20.03 24.22 -9.47
N ASP A 32 -21.10 24.01 -10.22
CA ASP A 32 -22.29 23.26 -9.77
C ASP A 32 -21.94 21.83 -9.36
N ILE A 33 -21.09 21.15 -10.13
CA ILE A 33 -20.60 19.79 -9.80
C ILE A 33 -19.78 19.81 -8.51
N LYS A 34 -18.91 20.81 -8.33
CA LYS A 34 -18.11 20.95 -7.10
C LYS A 34 -18.99 21.18 -5.89
N ASP A 35 -19.95 22.10 -5.98
CA ASP A 35 -20.84 22.45 -4.88
C ASP A 35 -21.70 21.24 -4.49
N ALA A 36 -22.28 20.54 -5.47
CA ALA A 36 -23.05 19.31 -5.23
C ALA A 36 -22.19 18.20 -4.60
N THR A 37 -20.94 18.06 -5.05
CA THR A 37 -19.99 17.09 -4.50
C THR A 37 -19.61 17.43 -3.06
N GLU A 38 -19.31 18.71 -2.77
CA GLU A 38 -18.91 19.16 -1.43
C GLU A 38 -20.04 18.99 -0.41
N ILE A 39 -21.27 19.33 -0.81
CA ILE A 39 -22.48 19.07 0.01
C ILE A 39 -22.62 17.57 0.29
N TYR A 40 -22.46 16.73 -0.73
CA TYR A 40 -22.57 15.28 -0.57
C TYR A 40 -21.49 14.70 0.35
N LEU A 41 -20.24 15.13 0.18
CA LEU A 41 -19.11 14.73 1.02
C LEU A 41 -19.28 15.19 2.47
N GLY A 42 -19.97 16.30 2.71
CA GLY A 42 -20.31 16.79 4.05
C GLY A 42 -21.42 16.01 4.77
N THR A 43 -22.05 15.02 4.12
CA THR A 43 -23.06 14.19 4.77
C THR A 43 -22.41 13.15 5.68
N ALA A 44 -22.85 13.07 6.93
CA ALA A 44 -22.25 12.16 7.93
C ALA A 44 -22.24 10.68 7.51
N GLY A 45 -23.22 10.25 6.69
CA GLY A 45 -23.24 8.88 6.15
C GLY A 45 -22.08 8.63 5.18
N VAL A 46 -21.86 9.55 4.25
CA VAL A 46 -20.79 9.46 3.25
C VAL A 46 -19.41 9.58 3.88
N GLU A 47 -19.26 10.48 4.86
CA GLU A 47 -18.01 10.60 5.62
C GLU A 47 -17.66 9.28 6.30
N ASN A 48 -18.61 8.64 6.99
CA ASN A 48 -18.41 7.34 7.61
C ASN A 48 -18.06 6.23 6.59
N ASP A 49 -18.72 6.21 5.44
CA ASP A 49 -18.43 5.25 4.37
C ASP A 49 -17.01 5.43 3.82
N ILE A 50 -16.59 6.68 3.56
CA ILE A 50 -15.21 6.99 3.13
C ILE A 50 -14.20 6.53 4.17
N ASP A 51 -14.49 6.76 5.45
CA ASP A 51 -13.64 6.37 6.56
C ASP A 51 -13.48 4.85 6.66
N LEU A 52 -14.57 4.10 6.45
CA LEU A 52 -14.56 2.64 6.40
C LEU A 52 -13.78 2.13 5.19
N ILE A 53 -13.98 2.72 4.00
CA ILE A 53 -13.22 2.39 2.78
C ILE A 53 -11.73 2.62 3.02
N ALA A 54 -11.35 3.76 3.61
CA ALA A 54 -9.95 4.09 3.89
C ALA A 54 -9.32 3.10 4.87
N LYS A 55 -10.01 2.77 5.97
CA LYS A 55 -9.56 1.76 6.94
C LYS A 55 -9.37 0.40 6.27
N GLU A 56 -10.30 -0.01 5.42
CA GLU A 56 -10.24 -1.31 4.74
C GLU A 56 -9.14 -1.35 3.67
N ALA A 57 -8.97 -0.27 2.90
CA ALA A 57 -7.86 -0.13 1.95
C ALA A 57 -6.50 -0.21 2.65
N VAL A 58 -6.35 0.44 3.81
CA VAL A 58 -5.14 0.34 4.64
C VAL A 58 -4.96 -1.08 5.17
N ARG A 59 -6.01 -1.73 5.65
CA ARG A 59 -5.97 -3.12 6.13
C ARG A 59 -5.50 -4.06 5.03
N ILE A 60 -6.09 -3.97 3.83
CA ILE A 60 -5.72 -4.76 2.66
C ILE A 60 -4.26 -4.47 2.25
N ARG A 61 -3.84 -3.19 2.24
CA ARG A 61 -2.46 -2.81 1.95
C ARG A 61 -1.47 -3.43 2.94
N ARG A 62 -1.78 -3.42 4.24
CA ARG A 62 -0.95 -4.05 5.28
C ARG A 62 -0.87 -5.57 5.12
N ALA A 63 -2.01 -6.22 4.88
CA ALA A 63 -2.05 -7.66 4.63
C ALA A 63 -1.24 -8.04 3.37
N ARG A 64 -1.33 -7.23 2.32
CA ARG A 64 -0.51 -7.39 1.11
C ARG A 64 0.97 -7.16 1.38
N ALA A 65 1.33 -6.14 2.16
CA ALA A 65 2.72 -5.85 2.52
C ALA A 65 3.39 -6.97 3.34
N GLN A 66 2.61 -7.85 3.99
CA GLN A 66 3.14 -9.06 4.64
C GLN A 66 3.51 -10.16 3.65
N THR A 67 3.14 -10.03 2.36
CA THR A 67 3.52 -11.00 1.33
C THR A 67 4.79 -10.52 0.61
N GLU A 68 5.76 -11.42 0.46
CA GLU A 68 7.09 -11.13 -0.12
C GLU A 68 7.00 -10.46 -1.50
N ARG A 69 5.99 -10.82 -2.29
CA ARG A 69 5.76 -10.29 -3.65
C ARG A 69 5.40 -8.80 -3.70
N TRP A 70 4.80 -8.26 -2.64
CA TRP A 70 4.43 -6.84 -2.58
C TRP A 70 5.56 -5.94 -2.09
N GLU A 71 6.49 -6.46 -1.30
CA GLU A 71 7.65 -5.69 -0.82
C GLU A 71 8.56 -5.27 -1.99
N ALA A 72 8.80 -6.17 -2.95
CA ALA A 72 9.57 -5.88 -4.16
C ALA A 72 8.88 -4.87 -5.10
N PHE A 73 7.54 -4.86 -5.14
CA PHE A 73 6.78 -4.03 -6.08
C PHE A 73 6.44 -2.62 -5.56
N ALA A 74 6.08 -2.48 -4.28
CA ALA A 74 5.44 -1.25 -3.79
C ALA A 74 6.35 -0.29 -3.02
N ILE A 75 7.57 -0.69 -2.68
CA ILE A 75 8.40 0.09 -1.76
C ILE A 75 9.83 0.05 -2.29
N ASN A 76 10.38 1.22 -2.63
CA ASN A 76 11.75 1.41 -3.11
C ASN A 76 12.76 1.02 -2.00
N MET A 77 12.90 -0.27 -1.75
CA MET A 77 13.59 -0.83 -0.61
C MET A 77 14.69 -1.74 -1.05
N HIS A 78 15.66 -1.88 -0.17
CA HIS A 78 16.69 -2.87 -0.27
C HIS A 78 16.88 -3.48 1.11
N TYR A 79 17.45 -4.67 1.14
CA TYR A 79 17.76 -5.41 2.34
C TYR A 79 19.27 -5.47 2.47
N THR A 80 19.78 -5.20 3.67
CA THR A 80 21.22 -5.27 3.94
C THR A 80 21.48 -6.35 4.97
N CYS A 81 22.29 -7.34 4.62
CA CYS A 81 22.65 -8.40 5.57
C CYS A 81 23.51 -7.83 6.71
N SER A 82 23.02 -7.87 7.95
CA SER A 82 23.76 -7.41 9.12
C SER A 82 24.75 -8.44 9.69
N LEU A 83 24.70 -9.69 9.22
CA LEU A 83 25.61 -10.76 9.63
C LEU A 83 26.94 -10.74 8.86
N CYS A 84 26.95 -10.13 7.69
CA CYS A 84 28.17 -9.93 6.92
C CYS A 84 29.01 -8.80 7.53
N ILE A 85 30.10 -9.16 8.22
CA ILE A 85 31.11 -8.20 8.66
C ILE A 85 31.99 -7.86 7.45
N ARG A 86 31.55 -6.89 6.64
CA ARG A 86 32.29 -6.40 5.47
C ARG A 86 32.36 -4.87 5.48
N GLN A 87 33.41 -4.31 4.89
CA GLN A 87 33.56 -2.85 4.74
C GLN A 87 32.45 -2.26 3.83
N THR A 88 32.00 -3.02 2.84
CA THR A 88 30.84 -2.71 2.01
C THR A 88 29.68 -3.67 2.34
N PRO A 89 28.53 -3.17 2.80
CA PRO A 89 27.39 -4.03 3.13
C PRO A 89 26.83 -4.70 1.88
N VAL A 90 26.55 -6.01 1.98
CA VAL A 90 25.88 -6.73 0.88
C VAL A 90 24.41 -6.36 0.90
N THR A 91 23.91 -5.86 -0.24
CA THR A 91 22.54 -5.38 -0.40
C THR A 91 21.78 -6.22 -1.43
N PHE A 92 20.48 -6.41 -1.18
CA PHE A 92 19.58 -7.21 -2.00
C PHE A 92 18.32 -6.40 -2.30
N GLU A 93 17.73 -6.62 -3.47
CA GLU A 93 16.50 -5.92 -3.88
C GLU A 93 15.26 -6.49 -3.20
N ASP A 94 15.30 -7.76 -2.79
CA ASP A 94 14.16 -8.48 -2.22
C ASP A 94 14.56 -9.53 -1.17
N ARG A 95 13.55 -10.09 -0.49
CA ARG A 95 13.71 -11.18 0.49
C ARG A 95 14.26 -12.47 -0.14
N PRO A 96 13.81 -12.93 -1.32
CA PRO A 96 14.40 -14.10 -1.97
C PRO A 96 15.92 -14.01 -2.14
N GLY A 97 16.43 -12.85 -2.58
CA GLY A 97 17.87 -12.61 -2.70
C GLY A 97 18.58 -12.68 -1.35
N LEU A 98 18.03 -12.04 -0.31
CA LEU A 98 18.60 -12.12 1.04
C LEU A 98 18.50 -13.55 1.63
N ARG A 99 17.44 -14.30 1.33
CA ARG A 99 17.23 -15.68 1.77
C ARG A 99 18.24 -16.63 1.14
N ALA A 100 18.47 -16.51 -0.17
CA ALA A 100 19.51 -17.26 -0.86
C ALA A 100 20.89 -16.97 -0.26
N HIS A 101 21.22 -15.69 -0.04
CA HIS A 101 22.45 -15.30 0.62
C HIS A 101 22.61 -15.88 2.03
N LEU A 102 21.55 -15.85 2.84
CA LEU A 102 21.56 -16.43 4.18
C LEU A 102 21.86 -17.94 4.11
N GLY A 103 21.23 -18.66 3.18
CA GLY A 103 21.46 -20.09 2.96
C GLY A 103 22.85 -20.43 2.41
N GLU A 104 23.51 -19.52 1.70
CA GLU A 104 24.85 -19.76 1.13
C GLU A 104 25.98 -19.32 2.05
N SER A 105 25.84 -18.17 2.70
CA SER A 105 26.91 -17.51 3.46
C SER A 105 26.78 -17.65 4.97
N HIS A 106 25.61 -18.08 5.45
CA HIS A 106 25.26 -18.16 6.86
C HIS A 106 24.48 -19.45 7.19
N ALA A 107 24.68 -20.53 6.42
CA ALA A 107 24.02 -21.82 6.62
C ALA A 107 24.26 -22.45 8.00
N ASP A 108 25.36 -22.06 8.66
CA ASP A 108 25.72 -22.47 10.02
C ASP A 108 24.84 -21.84 11.10
N ARG A 109 24.06 -20.81 10.75
CA ARG A 109 23.09 -20.19 11.63
C ARG A 109 21.80 -20.98 11.57
N ASP A 110 21.65 -21.91 12.50
CA ASP A 110 20.42 -22.67 12.69
C ASP A 110 19.30 -21.72 13.16
N MET A 111 18.62 -21.10 12.19
CA MET A 111 17.54 -20.14 12.41
C MET A 111 16.22 -20.80 11.99
N SER A 112 15.23 -20.76 12.86
CA SER A 112 13.86 -21.11 12.50
C SER A 112 13.29 -20.15 11.45
N ASP A 113 12.26 -20.58 10.71
CA ASP A 113 11.57 -19.72 9.74
C ASP A 113 11.14 -18.38 10.37
N GLN A 114 10.65 -18.40 11.61
CA GLN A 114 10.24 -17.18 12.30
C GLN A 114 11.42 -16.23 12.61
N GLU A 115 12.59 -16.78 12.92
CA GLU A 115 13.81 -15.99 13.15
C GLU A 115 14.35 -15.39 11.85
N VAL A 116 14.25 -16.13 10.75
CA VAL A 116 14.60 -15.66 9.41
C VAL A 116 13.70 -14.49 9.00
N GLU A 117 12.39 -14.60 9.21
CA GLU A 117 11.46 -13.51 8.91
C GLU A 117 11.71 -12.26 9.77
N ASN A 118 11.98 -12.45 11.06
CA ASN A 118 12.33 -11.35 11.96
C ASN A 118 13.65 -10.68 11.55
N PHE A 119 14.62 -11.47 11.11
CA PHE A 119 15.88 -10.97 10.58
C PHE A 119 15.68 -10.13 9.31
N PHE A 120 14.87 -10.60 8.36
CA PHE A 120 14.55 -9.84 7.13
C PHE A 120 13.86 -8.51 7.45
N ASN A 121 12.93 -8.51 8.41
CA ASN A 121 12.30 -7.28 8.88
C ASN A 121 13.32 -6.26 9.43
N GLY A 122 14.34 -6.72 10.18
CA GLY A 122 15.41 -5.88 10.70
C GLY A 122 16.43 -5.40 9.66
N CYS A 123 16.59 -6.15 8.56
CA CYS A 123 17.52 -5.82 7.47
C CYS A 123 16.97 -4.80 6.46
N ARG A 124 15.69 -4.47 6.55
CA ARG A 124 14.96 -3.63 5.61
C ARG A 124 15.40 -2.15 5.69
N LYS A 125 15.75 -1.55 4.54
CA LYS A 125 16.13 -0.13 4.40
C LYS A 125 15.35 0.54 3.28
N TYR A 126 14.86 1.75 3.53
CA TYR A 126 14.26 2.58 2.49
C TYR A 126 15.37 3.22 1.65
N ARG A 127 15.30 3.13 0.31
CA ARG A 127 16.05 4.06 -0.52
C ARG A 127 15.41 5.43 -0.32
N GLY A 128 16.05 6.27 0.49
CA GLY A 128 15.65 7.67 0.62
C GLY A 128 15.57 8.29 -0.77
N ARG A 129 14.49 9.05 -1.03
CA ARG A 129 14.55 10.04 -2.10
C ARG A 129 15.55 11.08 -1.59
N SER A 130 16.77 11.10 -2.14
CA SER A 130 17.63 12.27 -2.02
C SER A 130 16.80 13.43 -2.58
N GLY A 131 16.36 14.32 -1.68
CA GLY A 131 15.75 15.59 -2.05
C GLY A 131 16.78 16.53 -2.63
#